data_AF-A0A4P6FVC2-F1
#
_entry.id   AF-A0A4P6FVC2-F1
#
_cell.length_a   1.000
_cell.length_b   1.000
_cell.length_c   1.000
_cell.angle_alpha   90.00
_cell.angle_beta   90.00
_cell.angle_gamma   90.00
#
_symmetry.space_group_name_H-M   'P 1'
#
loop_
_entity.id
_entity.type
_entity.pdbx_description
1 polymer ?
#
loop_
_entity_poly.entity_id
_entity_poly.type
_entity_poly.pdbx_seq_one_letter_code
_entity_poly.pdbx_strand_id
1 'polypeptide(L)'
;MIARRLGFADLNRLFTGDYASSSAQDAFEEGEHFLLKPFISTICPLIAAQEQNDDRKIINLLRRDSPAFMVDGLNAEKSLKLMIETSKALVNGLQALWGTETIGTILRFCIDKQIIQPSERLRENLERAPRTDTFDADLHSLDKGEWLADSLFQMTPDPVSRYAEYLDNNTAYSTQHGVKGEEYDKVMVVYDDVEAAWNQYSFGKTLTPLTAGEPTDRQRSITQKLAYVSFSRAEEDLRVLLFTADPDAARAELIESKLLVPDQIRIVT
;
A
#
# COMPACT_ATOMS: atom_id res chain seq x y z
N MET A 1 -0.19 -8.07 9.36
CA MET A 1 -1.62 -8.42 9.55
C MET A 1 -2.50 -7.86 8.45
N ILE A 2 -2.50 -6.54 8.22
CA ILE A 2 -3.32 -5.87 7.18
C ILE A 2 -3.12 -6.51 5.81
N ALA A 3 -1.87 -6.65 5.35
CA ALA A 3 -1.56 -7.30 4.08
C ALA A 3 -2.13 -8.72 3.94
N ARG A 4 -2.15 -9.50 5.03
CA ARG A 4 -2.74 -10.86 5.02
C ARG A 4 -4.26 -10.83 5.00
N ARG A 5 -4.88 -9.94 5.79
CA ARG A 5 -6.35 -9.80 5.85
C ARG A 5 -6.91 -9.24 4.55
N LEU A 6 -6.18 -8.35 3.88
CA LEU A 6 -6.57 -7.71 2.63
C LEU A 6 -6.07 -8.44 1.37
N GLY A 7 -5.32 -9.53 1.51
CA GLY A 7 -4.95 -10.41 0.38
C GLY A 7 -3.73 -9.98 -0.44
N PHE A 8 -2.84 -9.14 0.11
CA PHE A 8 -1.57 -8.74 -0.52
C PHE A 8 -0.32 -9.14 0.27
N ALA A 9 -0.41 -10.15 1.14
CA ALA A 9 0.70 -10.58 2.00
C ALA A 9 1.96 -10.98 1.24
N ASP A 10 1.84 -11.64 0.09
CA ASP A 10 2.99 -12.05 -0.70
C ASP A 10 3.69 -10.86 -1.33
N LEU A 11 2.93 -9.87 -1.79
CA LEU A 11 3.46 -8.60 -2.29
C LEU A 11 4.18 -7.85 -1.16
N ASN A 12 3.56 -7.74 0.01
CA ASN A 12 4.19 -7.12 1.17
C ASN A 12 5.49 -7.83 1.55
N ARG A 13 5.51 -9.17 1.54
CA ARG A 13 6.72 -9.95 1.86
C ARG A 13 7.85 -9.68 0.88
N LEU A 14 7.55 -9.50 -0.40
CA LEU A 14 8.54 -9.16 -1.42
C LEU A 14 9.20 -7.80 -1.13
N PHE A 15 8.41 -6.80 -0.74
CA PHE A 15 8.88 -5.44 -0.47
C PHE A 15 9.40 -5.20 0.95
N THR A 16 9.25 -6.16 1.87
CA THR A 16 9.85 -6.13 3.21
C THR A 16 10.87 -7.26 3.42
N GLY A 17 11.25 -7.95 2.35
CA GLY A 17 12.14 -9.10 2.36
C GLY A 17 13.56 -8.77 1.91
N ASP A 18 14.35 -9.83 1.67
CA ASP A 18 15.80 -9.72 1.44
C ASP A 18 16.17 -8.90 0.19
N TYR A 19 15.28 -8.87 -0.81
CA TYR A 19 15.51 -8.14 -2.07
C TYR A 19 15.22 -6.64 -1.95
N ALA A 20 14.47 -6.21 -0.93
CA ALA A 20 14.10 -4.82 -0.76
C ALA A 20 15.19 -4.02 -0.05
N SER A 21 15.62 -2.90 -0.63
CA SER A 21 16.36 -1.87 0.11
C SER A 21 15.41 -1.11 1.03
N SER A 22 15.94 -0.42 2.04
CA SER A 22 15.13 0.49 2.87
C SER A 22 14.36 1.48 2.00
N SER A 23 15.02 2.07 0.99
CA SER A 23 14.36 2.97 0.04
C SER A 23 13.27 2.31 -0.82
N ALA A 24 13.40 1.02 -1.15
CA ALA A 24 12.38 0.30 -1.89
C ALA A 24 11.17 -0.02 -1.00
N GLN A 25 11.43 -0.34 0.28
CA GLN A 25 10.40 -0.54 1.28
C GLN A 25 9.65 0.77 1.56
N ASP A 26 10.36 1.88 1.80
CA ASP A 26 9.75 3.20 2.04
C ASP A 26 8.84 3.60 0.86
N ALA A 27 9.35 3.49 -0.38
CA ALA A 27 8.55 3.77 -1.57
C ALA A 27 7.37 2.81 -1.77
N PHE A 28 7.45 1.57 -1.28
CA PHE A 28 6.31 0.65 -1.24
C PHE A 28 5.31 1.03 -0.16
N GLU A 29 5.73 1.51 1.00
CA GLU A 29 4.79 1.98 2.03
C GLU A 29 4.05 3.24 1.57
N GLU A 30 4.70 4.09 0.77
CA GLU A 30 4.13 5.32 0.20
C GLU A 30 3.28 5.12 -1.06
N GLY A 31 3.33 3.95 -1.71
CA GLY A 31 2.65 3.74 -3.00
C GLY A 31 3.36 4.36 -4.20
N GLU A 32 4.63 4.75 -4.05
CA GLU A 32 5.40 5.47 -5.06
C GLU A 32 6.49 4.60 -5.73
N HIS A 33 6.62 3.34 -5.33
CA HIS A 33 7.62 2.45 -5.92
C HIS A 33 7.42 2.31 -7.44
N PHE A 34 8.47 2.59 -8.22
CA PHE A 34 8.41 2.70 -9.68
C PHE A 34 7.86 1.46 -10.41
N LEU A 35 8.01 0.27 -9.82
CA LEU A 35 7.45 -0.98 -10.35
C LEU A 35 5.93 -1.10 -10.18
N LEU A 36 5.36 -0.50 -9.13
CA LEU A 36 3.94 -0.59 -8.79
C LEU A 36 3.16 0.66 -9.21
N LYS A 37 3.85 1.80 -9.33
CA LYS A 37 3.24 3.09 -9.68
C LYS A 37 2.29 3.02 -10.89
N PRO A 38 2.63 2.35 -12.03
CA PRO A 38 1.69 2.24 -13.14
C PRO A 38 0.39 1.51 -12.78
N PHE A 39 0.45 0.51 -11.89
CA PHE A 39 -0.73 -0.19 -11.41
C PHE A 39 -1.60 0.71 -10.56
N ILE A 40 -0.99 1.42 -9.63
CA ILE A 40 -1.69 2.27 -8.66
C ILE A 40 -2.33 3.47 -9.38
N SER A 41 -1.60 4.15 -10.26
CA SER A 41 -2.07 5.40 -10.88
C SER A 41 -3.04 5.19 -12.02
N THR A 42 -2.92 4.08 -12.76
CA THR A 42 -3.56 3.94 -14.08
C THR A 42 -4.22 2.59 -14.29
N ILE A 43 -3.49 1.47 -14.15
CA ILE A 43 -3.99 0.15 -14.55
C ILE A 43 -5.14 -0.32 -13.64
N CYS A 44 -4.99 -0.28 -12.31
CA CYS A 44 -6.07 -0.67 -11.39
C CYS A 44 -7.28 0.27 -11.49
N PRO A 45 -7.11 1.61 -11.57
CA PRO A 45 -8.23 2.51 -11.85
C PRO A 45 -8.98 2.21 -13.15
N LEU A 46 -8.30 1.77 -14.21
CA LEU A 46 -8.93 1.37 -15.48
C LEU A 46 -9.76 0.09 -15.32
N ILE A 47 -9.23 -0.92 -14.64
CA ILE A 47 -9.97 -2.16 -14.32
C ILE A 47 -11.22 -1.84 -13.49
N ALA A 48 -11.07 -1.07 -12.41
CA ALA A 48 -12.20 -0.70 -11.55
C ALA A 48 -13.26 0.11 -12.32
N ALA A 49 -12.86 1.01 -13.21
CA ALA A 49 -13.79 1.77 -14.06
C ALA A 49 -14.52 0.85 -15.06
N GLN A 50 -13.84 -0.15 -15.61
CA GLN A 50 -14.45 -1.16 -16.50
C GLN A 50 -15.49 -2.00 -15.78
N GLU A 51 -15.19 -2.49 -14.57
CA GLU A 51 -16.11 -3.28 -13.76
C GLU A 51 -17.39 -2.49 -13.42
N GLN A 52 -17.27 -1.18 -13.27
CA GLN A 52 -18.38 -0.26 -13.00
C GLN A 52 -19.09 0.23 -14.27
N ASN A 53 -18.62 -0.16 -15.47
CA ASN A 53 -19.08 0.34 -16.77
C ASN A 53 -19.01 1.89 -16.87
N ASP A 54 -18.02 2.51 -16.21
CA ASP A 54 -17.80 3.96 -16.22
C ASP A 54 -16.92 4.37 -17.41
N ASP A 55 -17.53 4.38 -18.61
CA ASP A 55 -16.90 4.80 -19.86
C ASP A 55 -16.26 6.20 -19.76
N ARG A 56 -16.86 7.10 -18.98
CA ARG A 56 -16.35 8.46 -18.80
C ARG A 56 -15.04 8.46 -18.02
N LYS A 57 -14.97 7.71 -16.92
CA LYS A 57 -13.76 7.57 -16.10
C LYS A 57 -12.64 6.90 -16.90
N ILE A 58 -12.94 5.87 -17.68
CA ILE A 58 -11.97 5.22 -18.59
C ILE A 58 -11.34 6.24 -19.54
N ILE A 59 -12.17 7.03 -20.24
CA ILE A 59 -11.69 8.03 -21.20
C ILE A 59 -10.81 9.08 -20.50
N ASN A 60 -11.21 9.54 -19.31
CA ASN A 60 -10.45 10.53 -18.55
C ASN A 60 -9.09 9.98 -18.11
N LEU A 61 -9.03 8.74 -17.62
CA LEU A 61 -7.79 8.08 -17.21
C LEU A 61 -6.84 7.93 -18.40
N LEU A 62 -7.34 7.44 -19.54
CA LEU A 62 -6.52 7.29 -20.75
C LEU A 62 -6.01 8.65 -21.25
N ARG A 63 -6.85 9.69 -21.32
CA ARG A 63 -6.36 11.02 -21.74
C ARG A 63 -5.28 11.59 -20.83
N ARG A 64 -5.32 11.26 -19.54
CA ARG A 64 -4.35 11.74 -18.55
C ARG A 64 -3.01 11.00 -18.66
N ASP A 65 -3.06 9.67 -18.77
CA ASP A 65 -1.89 8.81 -18.52
C ASP A 65 -1.36 8.08 -19.76
N SER A 66 -2.17 7.97 -20.82
CA SER A 66 -1.83 7.18 -22.00
C SER A 66 -1.24 8.08 -23.10
N PRO A 67 0.01 7.82 -23.54
CA PRO A 67 0.58 8.49 -24.71
C PRO A 67 -0.29 8.41 -25.97
N ALA A 68 -1.04 7.32 -26.14
CA ALA A 68 -1.96 7.17 -27.27
C ALA A 68 -3.15 8.14 -27.22
N PHE A 69 -3.48 8.72 -26.07
CA PHE A 69 -4.67 9.57 -25.90
C PHE A 69 -4.32 11.03 -25.55
N MET A 70 -3.05 11.43 -25.66
CA MET A 70 -2.65 12.84 -25.49
C MET A 70 -3.35 13.74 -26.51
N VAL A 71 -3.72 14.94 -26.05
CA VAL A 71 -4.49 15.93 -26.83
C VAL A 71 -3.75 16.40 -28.08
N ASP A 72 -2.42 16.31 -28.08
CA ASP A 72 -1.48 16.62 -29.15
C ASP A 72 -0.77 15.38 -29.72
N GLY A 73 -1.21 14.17 -29.35
CA GLY A 73 -0.61 12.90 -29.74
C GLY A 73 -1.12 12.34 -31.08
N LEU A 74 -0.68 11.12 -31.41
CA LEU A 74 -1.00 10.37 -32.65
C LEU A 74 -2.50 10.26 -32.98
N ASN A 75 -3.37 10.43 -31.98
CA ASN A 75 -4.82 10.29 -32.12
C ASN A 75 -5.60 11.63 -31.99
N ALA A 76 -4.91 12.78 -31.97
CA ALA A 76 -5.54 14.11 -31.87
C ALA A 76 -6.57 14.38 -32.99
N GLU A 77 -6.36 13.82 -34.17
CA GLU A 77 -7.25 13.98 -35.33
C GLU A 77 -8.37 12.92 -35.41
N LYS A 78 -8.38 11.92 -34.52
CA LYS A 78 -9.37 10.83 -34.56
C LYS A 78 -10.71 11.24 -33.99
N SER A 79 -11.79 10.73 -34.59
CA SER A 79 -13.15 11.00 -34.12
C SER A 79 -13.38 10.50 -32.69
N LEU A 80 -14.24 11.20 -31.93
CA LEU A 80 -14.63 10.79 -30.57
C LEU A 80 -15.15 9.35 -30.51
N LYS A 81 -15.92 8.93 -31.51
CA LYS A 81 -16.45 7.56 -31.61
C LYS A 81 -15.33 6.52 -31.70
N LEU A 82 -14.35 6.75 -32.58
CA LEU A 82 -13.19 5.87 -32.74
C LEU A 82 -12.35 5.82 -31.45
N MET A 83 -12.22 6.95 -30.74
CA MET A 83 -11.50 7.00 -29.47
C MET A 83 -12.20 6.16 -28.39
N ILE A 84 -13.53 6.23 -28.29
CA ILE A 84 -14.32 5.40 -27.36
C ILE A 84 -14.17 3.91 -27.70
N GLU A 85 -14.30 3.55 -28.97
CA GLU A 85 -14.14 2.15 -29.44
C GLU A 85 -12.73 1.63 -29.13
N THR A 86 -11.71 2.46 -29.35
CA THR A 86 -10.32 2.12 -29.05
C THR A 86 -10.10 1.94 -27.54
N SER A 87 -10.61 2.85 -26.71
CA SER A 87 -10.55 2.75 -25.25
C SER A 87 -11.18 1.45 -24.75
N LYS A 88 -12.36 1.09 -25.26
CA LYS A 88 -13.04 -0.17 -24.91
C LYS A 88 -12.22 -1.38 -25.33
N ALA A 89 -11.67 -1.39 -26.54
CA ALA A 89 -10.85 -2.50 -27.02
C ALA A 89 -9.59 -2.70 -26.16
N LEU A 90 -8.93 -1.61 -25.76
CA LEU A 90 -7.74 -1.64 -24.91
C LEU A 90 -8.04 -2.18 -23.51
N VAL A 91 -9.09 -1.66 -22.87
CA VAL A 91 -9.46 -2.06 -21.50
C VAL A 91 -10.01 -3.49 -21.47
N ASN A 92 -10.75 -3.92 -22.50
CA ASN A 92 -11.16 -5.31 -22.65
C ASN A 92 -9.94 -6.25 -22.82
N GLY A 93 -8.95 -5.83 -23.61
CA GLY A 93 -7.69 -6.58 -23.74
C GLY A 93 -6.96 -6.70 -22.40
N LEU A 94 -6.88 -5.61 -21.64
CA LEU A 94 -6.29 -5.60 -20.30
C LEU A 94 -7.05 -6.53 -19.34
N GLN A 95 -8.38 -6.46 -19.32
CA GLN A 95 -9.24 -7.32 -18.49
C GLN A 95 -9.05 -8.80 -18.81
N ALA A 96 -8.90 -9.15 -20.09
CA ALA A 96 -8.71 -10.52 -20.53
C ALA A 96 -7.39 -11.12 -20.00
N LEU A 97 -6.34 -10.30 -19.84
CA LEU A 97 -5.06 -10.74 -19.29
C LEU A 97 -5.09 -10.85 -17.76
N TRP A 98 -5.94 -10.09 -17.08
CA TRP A 98 -5.93 -9.93 -15.63
C TRP A 98 -6.01 -11.25 -14.84
N GLY A 99 -6.82 -12.20 -15.31
CA GLY A 99 -7.04 -13.47 -14.62
C GLY A 99 -6.08 -14.61 -15.01
N THR A 100 -5.25 -14.42 -16.04
CA THR A 100 -4.44 -15.51 -16.63
C THR A 100 -2.96 -15.21 -16.72
N GLU A 101 -2.59 -13.94 -16.76
CA GLU A 101 -1.23 -13.50 -17.04
C GLU A 101 -0.53 -12.93 -15.79
N THR A 102 0.79 -12.82 -15.89
CA THR A 102 1.61 -12.23 -14.83
C THR A 102 1.66 -10.71 -14.94
N ILE A 103 2.09 -10.07 -13.85
CA ILE A 103 2.37 -8.63 -13.79
C ILE A 103 3.31 -8.20 -14.93
N GLY A 104 4.35 -8.98 -15.22
CA GLY A 104 5.31 -8.67 -16.29
C GLY A 104 4.65 -8.65 -17.67
N THR A 105 3.77 -9.60 -17.97
CA THR A 105 3.01 -9.62 -19.23
C THR A 105 2.06 -8.43 -19.34
N ILE A 106 1.34 -8.12 -18.26
CA ILE A 106 0.39 -6.99 -18.22
C ILE A 106 1.12 -5.66 -18.45
N LEU A 107 2.25 -5.43 -17.78
CA LEU A 107 3.05 -4.23 -17.98
C LEU A 107 3.53 -4.09 -19.43
N ARG A 108 4.06 -5.16 -20.02
CA ARG A 108 4.49 -5.16 -21.44
C ARG A 108 3.32 -4.86 -22.38
N PHE A 109 2.15 -5.44 -22.15
CA PHE A 109 0.95 -5.14 -22.91
C PHE A 109 0.56 -3.66 -22.79
N CYS A 110 0.55 -3.11 -21.58
CA CYS A 110 0.23 -1.70 -21.36
C CYS A 110 1.23 -0.76 -22.03
N ILE A 111 2.52 -1.13 -22.08
CA ILE A 111 3.55 -0.34 -22.79
C ILE A 111 3.39 -0.44 -24.30
N ASP A 112 3.22 -1.65 -24.86
CA ASP A 112 3.02 -1.89 -26.30
C ASP A 112 1.78 -1.15 -26.82
N LYS A 113 0.68 -1.19 -26.06
CA LYS A 113 -0.56 -0.49 -26.38
C LYS A 113 -0.56 0.98 -25.97
N GLN A 114 0.56 1.49 -25.47
CA GLN A 114 0.73 2.85 -25.00
C GLN A 114 -0.34 3.27 -23.98
N ILE A 115 -0.86 2.35 -23.16
CA ILE A 115 -1.79 2.63 -22.05
C ILE A 115 -1.07 3.40 -20.94
N ILE A 116 0.21 3.09 -20.72
CA ILE A 116 1.07 3.75 -19.74
C ILE A 116 2.34 4.28 -20.39
N GLN A 117 2.94 5.30 -19.79
CA GLN A 117 4.32 5.70 -20.06
C GLN A 117 5.23 5.14 -18.94
N PRO A 118 6.07 4.13 -19.22
CA PRO A 118 6.95 3.57 -18.20
C PRO A 118 8.09 4.55 -17.89
N SER A 119 8.56 4.54 -16.64
CA SER A 119 9.85 5.17 -16.31
C SER A 119 11.00 4.41 -16.98
N GLU A 120 12.13 5.09 -17.18
CA GLU A 120 13.35 4.47 -17.75
C GLU A 120 13.75 3.22 -16.94
N ARG A 121 13.77 3.35 -15.61
CA ARG A 121 14.09 2.25 -14.70
C ARG A 121 13.14 1.05 -14.82
N LEU A 122 11.83 1.28 -15.01
CA LEU A 122 10.87 0.20 -15.22
C LEU A 122 11.13 -0.50 -16.56
N ARG A 123 11.39 0.28 -17.62
CA ARG A 123 11.70 -0.23 -18.95
C ARG A 123 12.95 -1.11 -18.93
N GLU A 124 14.04 -0.62 -18.35
CA GLU A 124 15.30 -1.37 -18.22
C GLU A 124 15.08 -2.73 -17.54
N ASN A 125 14.30 -2.77 -16.45
CA ASN A 125 14.02 -4.01 -15.74
C ASN A 125 13.15 -4.98 -16.55
N LEU A 126 12.18 -4.49 -17.33
CA LEU A 126 11.31 -5.33 -18.16
C LEU A 126 12.01 -5.92 -19.39
N GLU A 127 13.02 -5.22 -19.91
CA GLU A 127 13.78 -5.58 -21.12
C GLU A 127 15.02 -6.44 -20.79
N ARG A 128 15.54 -6.37 -19.56
CA ARG A 128 16.63 -7.22 -19.07
C ARG A 128 16.17 -8.69 -18.97
N ALA A 129 17.09 -9.62 -19.20
CA ALA A 129 16.85 -11.04 -18.92
C ALA A 129 16.79 -11.28 -17.39
N PRO A 130 15.87 -12.13 -16.88
CA PRO A 130 15.81 -12.44 -15.46
C PRO A 130 17.14 -12.98 -14.92
N ARG A 131 17.47 -12.64 -13.66
CA ARG A 131 18.61 -13.23 -12.94
C ARG A 131 18.42 -14.76 -12.87
N THR A 132 19.51 -15.48 -13.05
CA THR A 132 19.52 -16.97 -12.98
C THR A 132 20.39 -17.49 -11.84
N ASP A 133 21.25 -16.62 -11.34
CA ASP A 133 22.06 -16.74 -10.13
C ASP A 133 21.20 -16.65 -8.86
N THR A 134 21.59 -17.42 -7.85
CA THR A 134 20.94 -17.38 -6.54
C THR A 134 21.36 -16.12 -5.80
N PHE A 135 20.38 -15.43 -5.20
CA PHE A 135 20.66 -14.25 -4.40
C PHE A 135 21.58 -14.60 -3.22
N ASP A 136 22.67 -13.85 -3.11
CA ASP A 136 23.60 -13.89 -1.98
C ASP A 136 23.77 -12.45 -1.47
N ALA A 137 23.43 -12.22 -0.20
CA ALA A 137 23.37 -10.87 0.37
C ALA A 137 24.74 -10.17 0.43
N ASP A 138 25.82 -10.93 0.59
CA ASP A 138 27.17 -10.38 0.68
C ASP A 138 27.70 -9.95 -0.70
N LEU A 139 27.34 -10.72 -1.74
CA LEU A 139 27.78 -10.48 -3.12
C LEU A 139 26.87 -9.53 -3.91
N HIS A 140 25.57 -9.53 -3.65
CA HIS A 140 24.56 -8.89 -4.52
C HIS A 140 23.82 -7.73 -3.85
N SER A 141 24.35 -7.18 -2.76
CA SER A 141 23.71 -6.11 -1.99
C SER A 141 23.34 -4.87 -2.82
N LEU A 142 24.12 -4.53 -3.86
CA LEU A 142 23.89 -3.37 -4.73
C LEU A 142 22.82 -3.62 -5.81
N ASP A 143 22.66 -4.87 -6.25
CA ASP A 143 21.82 -5.24 -7.39
C ASP A 143 20.53 -5.95 -6.95
N LYS A 144 20.29 -6.09 -5.64
CA LYS A 144 19.16 -6.84 -5.07
C LYS A 144 17.78 -6.44 -5.62
N GLY A 145 17.64 -5.19 -6.10
CA GLY A 145 16.44 -4.70 -6.76
C GLY A 145 16.06 -5.45 -8.05
N GLU A 146 17.01 -6.11 -8.70
CA GLU A 146 16.73 -6.93 -9.89
C GLU A 146 15.97 -8.22 -9.52
N TRP A 147 16.34 -8.91 -8.44
CA TRP A 147 15.56 -10.05 -7.92
C TRP A 147 14.17 -9.62 -7.46
N LEU A 148 14.06 -8.42 -6.89
CA LEU A 148 12.76 -7.84 -6.53
C LEU A 148 11.88 -7.67 -7.77
N ALA A 149 12.41 -7.06 -8.83
CA ALA A 149 11.68 -6.85 -10.08
C ALA A 149 11.30 -8.18 -10.74
N ASP A 150 12.25 -9.11 -10.85
CA ASP A 150 12.01 -10.43 -11.46
C ASP A 150 10.93 -11.21 -10.70
N SER A 151 10.99 -11.20 -9.36
CA SER A 151 9.99 -11.85 -8.52
C SER A 151 8.61 -11.20 -8.69
N LEU A 152 8.54 -9.87 -8.71
CA LEU A 152 7.29 -9.15 -8.92
C LEU A 152 6.67 -9.48 -10.29
N PHE A 153 7.48 -9.51 -11.35
CA PHE A 153 6.99 -9.75 -12.71
C PHE A 153 6.39 -11.14 -12.91
N GLN A 154 6.68 -12.10 -12.04
CA GLN A 154 6.09 -13.44 -12.06
C GLN A 154 4.81 -13.56 -11.21
N MET A 155 4.48 -12.56 -10.39
CA MET A 155 3.26 -12.59 -9.59
C MET A 155 2.02 -12.37 -10.45
N THR A 156 0.88 -12.86 -9.97
CA THR A 156 -0.45 -12.48 -10.49
C THR A 156 -0.77 -11.03 -10.09
N PRO A 157 -1.67 -10.33 -10.81
CA PRO A 157 -1.95 -8.92 -10.53
C PRO A 157 -2.87 -8.70 -9.31
N ASP A 158 -3.60 -9.71 -8.84
CA ASP A 158 -4.58 -9.56 -7.74
C ASP A 158 -4.01 -9.01 -6.43
N PRO A 159 -2.83 -9.45 -5.93
CA PRO A 159 -2.21 -8.83 -4.77
C PRO A 159 -1.94 -7.33 -4.96
N VAL A 160 -1.65 -6.88 -6.20
CA VAL A 160 -1.41 -5.47 -6.51
C VAL A 160 -2.71 -4.67 -6.55
N SER A 161 -3.81 -5.21 -7.07
CA SER A 161 -5.10 -4.52 -6.98
C SER A 161 -5.57 -4.39 -5.53
N ARG A 162 -5.43 -5.44 -4.72
CA ARG A 162 -5.73 -5.38 -3.28
C ARG A 162 -4.90 -4.35 -2.54
N TYR A 163 -3.62 -4.24 -2.90
CA TYR A 163 -2.75 -3.22 -2.37
C TYR A 163 -3.12 -1.80 -2.85
N ALA A 164 -3.51 -1.62 -4.12
CA ALA A 164 -4.00 -0.34 -4.63
C ALA A 164 -5.33 0.07 -3.97
N GLU A 165 -6.26 -0.85 -3.78
CA GLU A 165 -7.49 -0.65 -3.00
C GLU A 165 -7.16 -0.28 -1.54
N TYR A 166 -6.16 -0.94 -0.94
CA TYR A 166 -5.69 -0.58 0.38
C TYR A 166 -5.16 0.86 0.41
N LEU A 167 -4.31 1.27 -0.54
CA LEU A 167 -3.82 2.64 -0.61
C LEU A 167 -4.96 3.64 -0.79
N ASP A 168 -5.92 3.41 -1.69
CA ASP A 168 -7.02 4.33 -1.96
C ASP A 168 -8.03 4.44 -0.79
N ASN A 169 -8.21 3.37 -0.01
CA ASN A 169 -9.03 3.41 1.19
C ASN A 169 -8.27 3.94 2.42
N ASN A 170 -6.94 3.87 2.41
CA ASN A 170 -6.06 4.35 3.50
C ASN A 170 -5.38 5.67 3.16
N THR A 171 -5.65 6.30 2.02
CA THR A 171 -5.39 7.74 1.81
C THR A 171 -6.31 8.59 2.69
N ALA A 172 -7.47 8.06 3.12
CA ALA A 172 -8.28 8.63 4.21
C ALA A 172 -7.76 8.25 5.63
N TYR A 173 -6.83 7.28 5.73
CA TYR A 173 -6.22 6.79 6.96
C TYR A 173 -4.71 6.73 6.79
N SER A 174 -4.11 7.90 6.56
CA SER A 174 -2.70 8.06 6.23
C SER A 174 -1.81 7.24 7.19
N THR A 175 -1.17 6.20 6.67
CA THR A 175 -0.11 5.48 7.37
C THR A 175 0.98 6.48 7.72
N GLN A 176 1.46 6.44 8.96
CA GLN A 176 2.08 7.54 9.70
C GLN A 176 3.35 8.21 9.14
N HIS A 177 3.74 8.04 7.88
CA HIS A 177 4.92 8.66 7.27
C HIS A 177 4.62 9.65 6.11
N GLY A 178 3.37 10.06 5.92
CA GLY A 178 2.98 11.16 5.01
C GLY A 178 2.19 12.32 5.64
N VAL A 179 1.84 12.22 6.94
CA VAL A 179 0.77 13.03 7.55
C VAL A 179 1.25 14.26 8.33
N LYS A 180 2.53 14.62 8.36
CA LYS A 180 3.00 15.71 9.24
C LYS A 180 2.32 17.05 8.89
N GLY A 181 1.31 17.44 9.67
CA GLY A 181 0.52 18.67 9.47
C GLY A 181 -0.99 18.50 9.22
N GLU A 182 -1.51 17.30 8.94
CA GLU A 182 -2.97 17.12 8.78
C GLU A 182 -3.70 16.89 10.12
N GLU A 183 -4.94 17.35 10.21
CA GLU A 183 -5.84 17.21 11.35
C GLU A 183 -7.20 16.71 10.84
N TYR A 184 -7.96 16.01 11.68
CA TYR A 184 -9.26 15.42 11.34
C TYR A 184 -10.23 15.58 12.50
N ASP A 185 -11.51 15.85 12.22
CA ASP A 185 -12.57 15.98 13.23
C ASP A 185 -12.62 14.75 14.17
N LYS A 186 -12.54 13.55 13.60
CA LYS A 186 -12.71 12.28 14.31
C LYS A 186 -11.64 11.27 13.92
N VAL A 187 -10.90 10.78 14.91
CA VAL A 187 -9.81 9.82 14.71
C VAL A 187 -10.07 8.58 15.54
N MET A 188 -9.94 7.41 14.90
CA MET A 188 -9.87 6.12 15.58
C MET A 188 -8.48 5.52 15.36
N VAL A 189 -7.78 5.24 16.45
CA VAL A 189 -6.46 4.63 16.43
C VAL A 189 -6.57 3.18 16.88
N VAL A 190 -5.94 2.27 16.14
CA VAL A 190 -5.94 0.84 16.45
C VAL A 190 -4.54 0.43 16.93
N TYR A 191 -4.44 -0.02 18.17
CA TYR A 191 -3.22 -0.55 18.77
C TYR A 191 -3.33 -2.07 18.86
N ASP A 192 -2.64 -2.75 17.96
CA ASP A 192 -2.55 -4.21 17.94
C ASP A 192 -1.10 -4.66 18.11
N ASP A 193 -0.71 -4.85 19.38
CA ASP A 193 0.60 -5.35 19.77
C ASP A 193 0.65 -6.89 19.81
N VAL A 194 -0.49 -7.58 19.72
CA VAL A 194 -0.59 -9.04 19.92
C VAL A 194 -0.21 -9.79 18.66
N GLU A 195 -0.61 -9.30 17.49
CA GLU A 195 -0.32 -9.91 16.18
C GLU A 195 0.76 -9.14 15.38
N ALA A 196 1.32 -8.06 15.93
CA ALA A 196 2.39 -7.31 15.28
C ALA A 196 3.71 -8.09 15.31
N ALA A 197 4.26 -8.40 14.14
CA ALA A 197 5.61 -8.98 13.99
C ALA A 197 6.74 -7.93 14.19
N TRP A 198 6.42 -6.75 14.72
CA TRP A 198 7.31 -5.60 14.85
C TRP A 198 7.51 -5.25 16.32
N ASN A 199 8.75 -5.17 16.78
CA ASN A 199 9.08 -5.01 18.21
C ASN A 199 9.71 -3.66 18.58
N GLN A 200 9.78 -2.70 17.65
CA GLN A 200 10.47 -1.42 17.90
C GLN A 200 9.70 -0.47 18.82
N TYR A 201 8.38 -0.65 18.93
CA TYR A 201 7.49 0.08 19.84
C TYR A 201 6.41 -0.88 20.36
N SER A 202 5.70 -0.51 21.43
CA SER A 202 4.59 -1.30 21.97
C SER A 202 3.69 -0.41 22.84
N PHE A 203 2.44 -0.23 22.40
CA PHE A 203 1.43 0.55 23.11
C PHE A 203 0.93 -0.18 24.35
N GLY A 204 0.67 -1.48 24.28
CA GLY A 204 0.27 -2.32 25.42
C GLY A 204 1.32 -2.27 26.53
N LYS A 205 2.60 -2.45 26.22
CA LYS A 205 3.67 -2.33 27.23
C LYS A 205 3.79 -0.93 27.81
N THR A 206 3.57 0.10 26.99
CA THR A 206 3.71 1.50 27.45
C THR A 206 2.52 1.97 28.28
N LEU A 207 1.30 1.55 27.95
CA LEU A 207 0.05 1.97 28.59
C LEU A 207 -0.36 1.04 29.75
N THR A 208 -0.06 -0.24 29.63
CA THR A 208 -0.39 -1.29 30.62
C THR A 208 0.81 -2.20 30.89
N PRO A 209 1.94 -1.67 31.43
CA PRO A 209 3.14 -2.46 31.69
C PRO A 209 2.96 -3.63 32.66
N LEU A 210 2.03 -3.57 33.62
CA LEU A 210 1.76 -4.68 34.54
C LEU A 210 1.06 -5.84 33.83
N THR A 211 0.24 -5.53 32.83
CA THR A 211 -0.51 -6.52 32.03
C THR A 211 0.30 -7.06 30.85
N ALA A 212 0.98 -6.18 30.10
CA ALA A 212 1.67 -6.52 28.84
C ALA A 212 3.20 -6.67 28.98
N GLY A 213 3.75 -6.36 30.16
CA GLY A 213 5.18 -6.34 30.45
C GLY A 213 5.82 -4.97 30.21
N GLU A 214 6.97 -4.74 30.84
CA GLU A 214 7.67 -3.45 30.74
C GLU A 214 8.29 -3.22 29.33
N PRO A 215 8.17 -2.01 28.77
CA PRO A 215 8.87 -1.63 27.56
C PRO A 215 10.32 -1.26 27.88
N THR A 216 11.23 -1.47 26.93
CA THR A 216 12.57 -0.87 26.99
C THR A 216 12.49 0.66 26.88
N ASP A 217 13.50 1.39 27.34
CA ASP A 217 13.54 2.86 27.23
C ASP A 217 13.37 3.35 25.79
N ARG A 218 13.98 2.62 24.83
CA ARG A 218 13.83 2.89 23.40
C ARG A 218 12.39 2.71 22.94
N GLN A 219 11.77 1.58 23.29
CA GLN A 219 10.36 1.33 22.96
C GLN A 219 9.45 2.38 23.57
N ARG A 220 9.65 2.74 24.85
CA ARG A 220 8.87 3.76 25.54
C ARG A 220 8.97 5.11 24.82
N SER A 221 10.18 5.55 24.48
CA SER A 221 10.41 6.83 23.78
C SER A 221 9.76 6.88 22.41
N ILE A 222 9.88 5.80 21.62
CA ILE A 222 9.27 5.74 20.27
C ILE A 222 7.74 5.67 20.38
N THR A 223 7.21 4.80 21.23
CA THR A 223 5.77 4.62 21.43
C THR A 223 5.10 5.92 21.88
N GLN A 224 5.70 6.66 22.81
CA GLN A 224 5.17 7.95 23.27
C GLN A 224 5.11 8.99 22.15
N LYS A 225 6.12 9.04 21.27
CA LYS A 225 6.11 9.92 20.10
C LYS A 225 5.00 9.53 19.12
N LEU A 226 4.82 8.23 18.86
CA LEU A 226 3.76 7.74 17.97
C LEU A 226 2.36 8.00 18.57
N ALA A 227 2.19 7.79 19.87
CA ALA A 227 0.96 8.11 20.60
C ALA A 227 0.65 9.60 20.47
N TYR A 228 1.61 10.46 20.80
CA TYR A 228 1.47 11.91 20.65
C TYR A 228 1.05 12.30 19.22
N VAL A 229 1.77 11.80 18.22
CA VAL A 229 1.49 12.10 16.80
C VAL A 229 0.12 11.57 16.36
N SER A 230 -0.35 10.45 16.90
CA SER A 230 -1.68 9.89 16.58
C SER A 230 -2.82 10.65 17.26
N PHE A 231 -2.62 11.03 18.52
CA PHE A 231 -3.64 11.70 19.33
C PHE A 231 -3.80 13.16 18.91
N SER A 232 -2.70 13.82 18.55
CA SER A 232 -2.70 15.22 18.10
C SER A 232 -3.32 15.43 16.72
N ARG A 233 -3.97 14.42 16.14
CA ARG A 233 -4.69 14.52 14.86
C ARG A 233 -6.18 14.72 15.04
N ALA A 234 -6.72 14.35 16.20
CA ALA A 234 -8.13 14.52 16.48
C ALA A 234 -8.40 15.97 16.88
N GLU A 235 -9.28 16.64 16.13
CA GLU A 235 -9.78 17.97 16.52
C GLU A 235 -10.92 17.86 17.56
N GLU A 236 -11.82 16.89 17.39
CA GLU A 236 -12.98 16.69 18.27
C GLU A 236 -12.94 15.35 19.02
N ASP A 237 -13.03 14.24 18.27
CA ASP A 237 -13.21 12.90 18.84
C ASP A 237 -11.97 12.02 18.62
N LEU A 238 -11.41 11.48 19.70
CA LEU A 238 -10.39 10.43 19.64
C LEU A 238 -10.93 9.14 20.25
N ARG A 239 -10.81 8.04 19.50
CA ARG A 239 -11.04 6.69 20.02
C ARG A 239 -9.80 5.82 19.84
N VAL A 240 -9.50 5.01 20.85
CA VAL A 240 -8.41 4.03 20.81
C VAL A 240 -8.98 2.63 20.97
N LEU A 241 -8.73 1.78 19.99
CA LEU A 241 -9.00 0.35 20.05
C LEU A 241 -7.70 -0.37 20.42
N LEU A 242 -7.58 -0.80 21.67
CA LEU A 242 -6.42 -1.51 22.19
C LEU A 242 -6.69 -3.02 22.23
N PHE A 243 -5.96 -3.79 21.42
CA PHE A 243 -5.93 -5.24 21.54
C PHE A 243 -4.99 -5.64 22.67
N THR A 244 -5.48 -6.51 23.55
CA THR A 244 -4.75 -7.03 24.70
C THR A 244 -5.12 -8.49 24.94
N ALA A 245 -4.20 -9.26 25.50
CA ALA A 245 -4.45 -10.65 25.87
C ALA A 245 -5.39 -10.80 27.08
N ASP A 246 -5.45 -9.76 27.94
CA ASP A 246 -6.31 -9.72 29.13
C ASP A 246 -7.01 -8.33 29.21
N PRO A 247 -8.23 -8.21 28.66
CA PRO A 247 -8.97 -6.95 28.65
C PRO A 247 -9.36 -6.44 30.03
N ASP A 248 -9.66 -7.34 30.97
CA ASP A 248 -10.08 -6.96 32.32
C ASP A 248 -8.90 -6.43 33.14
N ALA A 249 -7.74 -7.10 33.09
CA ALA A 249 -6.52 -6.64 33.74
C ALA A 249 -6.05 -5.29 33.17
N ALA A 250 -6.01 -5.17 31.84
CA ALA A 250 -5.64 -3.92 31.16
C ALA A 250 -6.59 -2.77 31.56
N ARG A 251 -7.90 -3.01 31.61
CA ARG A 251 -8.88 -2.00 32.05
C ARG A 251 -8.63 -1.56 33.49
N ALA A 252 -8.38 -2.51 34.40
CA ALA A 252 -8.11 -2.18 35.80
C ALA A 252 -6.85 -1.32 35.95
N GLU A 253 -5.78 -1.69 35.25
CA GLU A 253 -4.51 -0.96 35.27
C GLU A 253 -4.62 0.46 34.70
N LEU A 254 -5.34 0.65 33.59
CA LEU A 254 -5.56 1.98 32.99
C LEU A 254 -6.32 2.93 33.93
N ILE A 255 -7.25 2.39 34.73
CA ILE A 255 -8.01 3.15 35.72
C ILE A 255 -7.14 3.45 36.95
N GLU A 256 -6.40 2.46 37.45
CA GLU A 256 -5.53 2.62 38.62
C GLU A 256 -4.38 3.60 38.36
N SER A 257 -3.78 3.55 37.16
CA SER A 257 -2.78 4.51 36.69
C SER A 257 -3.35 5.91 36.41
N LYS A 258 -4.68 6.08 36.50
CA LYS A 258 -5.41 7.33 36.25
C LYS A 258 -5.21 7.88 34.84
N LEU A 259 -4.86 7.02 33.88
CA LEU A 259 -4.80 7.40 32.46
C LEU A 259 -6.20 7.61 31.88
N LEU A 260 -7.18 6.85 32.37
CA LEU A 260 -8.58 6.91 31.93
C LEU A 260 -9.54 6.69 33.10
N VAL A 261 -10.76 7.21 32.99
CA VAL A 261 -11.84 6.95 33.96
C VAL A 261 -12.75 5.80 33.50
N PRO A 262 -13.52 5.15 34.41
CA PRO A 262 -14.28 3.94 34.09
C PRO A 262 -15.27 4.04 32.92
N ASP A 263 -15.81 5.24 32.67
CA ASP A 263 -16.75 5.61 31.62
C ASP A 263 -16.09 5.90 30.27
N GLN A 264 -14.77 6.09 30.24
CA GLN A 264 -13.97 6.25 29.02
C GLN A 264 -13.49 4.92 28.43
N ILE A 265 -13.65 3.80 29.14
CA ILE A 265 -13.19 2.48 28.70
C ILE A 265 -14.35 1.50 28.58
N ARG A 266 -14.49 0.89 27.41
CA ARG A 266 -15.42 -0.21 27.17
C ARG A 266 -14.67 -1.42 26.63
N ILE A 267 -14.86 -2.57 27.28
CA ILE A 267 -14.41 -3.86 26.76
C ILE A 267 -15.38 -4.28 25.65
N VAL A 268 -14.83 -4.61 24.49
CA VAL A 268 -15.55 -5.14 23.33
C VAL A 268 -15.13 -6.60 23.19
N THR A 269 -16.11 -7.50 23.19
CA THR A 269 -15.94 -8.96 23.06
C THR A 269 -16.43 -9.43 21.70
#